data_AF-A0A377KDA3-F1
#
_entry.id   AF-A0A377KDA3-F1
#
_cell.length_a   1.000
_cell.length_b   1.000
_cell.length_c   1.000
_cell.angle_alpha   90.00
_cell.angle_beta   90.00
_cell.angle_gamma   90.00
#
_symmetry.space_group_name_H-M   'P 1'
#
loop_
_entity.id
_entity.type
_entity.pdbx_description
1 polymer ?
#
loop_
_entity_poly.entity_id
_entity_poly.type
_entity_poly.pdbx_seq_one_letter_code
_entity_poly.pdbx_strand_id
1 'polypeptide(L)'
;MIIETGELKDEALIRKASEISIKAGADFIKTSTGKVAVNATPESARIMMEVIRDMGVEKNRWFQTGGRRAYCGRCAEISRHCR
;
A
#
# COMPACT_ATOMS: atom_id res chain seq x y z
N MET A 1 1.77 -6.25 7.33
CA MET A 1 1.98 -7.23 6.25
C MET A 1 2.80 -6.60 5.13
N ILE A 2 3.78 -7.31 4.55
CA ILE A 2 4.55 -6.82 3.38
C ILE A 2 4.05 -7.60 2.16
N ILE A 3 3.64 -6.88 1.11
CA ILE A 3 3.01 -7.47 -0.10
C ILE A 3 4.04 -7.78 -1.20
N GLU A 4 5.20 -7.10 -1.16
CA GLU A 4 6.24 -7.21 -2.17
C GLU A 4 5.72 -6.93 -3.59
N THR A 5 5.09 -5.76 -3.74
CA THR A 5 4.37 -5.35 -4.97
C THR A 5 5.24 -5.35 -6.22
N GLY A 6 6.55 -5.15 -6.08
CA GLY A 6 7.50 -5.21 -7.19
C GLY A 6 7.73 -6.61 -7.78
N GLU A 7 7.43 -7.66 -7.01
CA GLU A 7 7.45 -9.05 -7.49
C GLU A 7 6.12 -9.48 -8.11
N LEU A 8 5.00 -8.91 -7.61
CA LEU A 8 3.66 -9.23 -8.14
C LEU A 8 3.45 -8.72 -9.57
N LYS A 9 4.00 -7.55 -9.92
CA LYS A 9 4.01 -6.93 -11.28
C LYS A 9 2.65 -6.73 -11.97
N ASP A 10 1.55 -7.16 -11.35
CA ASP A 10 0.19 -7.08 -11.86
C ASP A 10 -0.70 -6.33 -10.85
N GLU A 11 -1.45 -5.33 -11.33
CA GLU A 11 -2.31 -4.50 -10.51
C GLU A 11 -3.42 -5.30 -9.80
N ALA A 12 -4.00 -6.29 -10.46
CA ALA A 12 -5.04 -7.15 -9.89
C ALA A 12 -4.48 -8.02 -8.77
N LEU A 13 -3.23 -8.49 -8.89
CA LEU A 13 -2.55 -9.23 -7.82
C LEU A 13 -2.25 -8.33 -6.62
N ILE A 14 -1.78 -7.10 -6.85
CA ILE A 14 -1.53 -6.12 -5.79
C ILE A 14 -2.82 -5.79 -5.04
N ARG A 15 -3.93 -5.57 -5.76
CA ARG A 15 -5.25 -5.35 -5.17
C ARG A 15 -5.68 -6.54 -4.32
N LYS A 16 -5.67 -7.75 -4.89
CA LYS A 16 -6.10 -8.97 -4.20
C LYS A 16 -5.27 -9.27 -2.96
N ALA A 17 -3.94 -9.12 -3.04
CA ALA A 17 -3.05 -9.30 -1.89
C ALA A 17 -3.33 -8.27 -0.79
N SER A 18 -3.64 -7.03 -1.16
CA SER A 18 -4.00 -5.96 -0.22
C SER A 18 -5.32 -6.27 0.49
N GLU A 19 -6.34 -6.71 -0.25
CA GLU A 19 -7.64 -7.09 0.31
C GLU A 19 -7.50 -8.27 1.28
N ILE A 20 -6.77 -9.32 0.89
CA ILE A 20 -6.52 -10.49 1.74
C ILE A 20 -5.82 -10.06 3.02
N SER A 21 -4.78 -9.22 2.92
CA SER A 21 -4.03 -8.74 4.08
C SER A 21 -4.93 -7.97 5.05
N ILE A 22 -5.78 -7.09 4.54
CA ILE A 22 -6.69 -6.30 5.36
C ILE A 22 -7.75 -7.18 6.01
N LYS A 23 -8.38 -8.10 5.24
CA LYS A 23 -9.36 -9.08 5.74
C LYS A 23 -8.77 -9.99 6.82
N ALA A 24 -7.49 -10.34 6.70
CA ALA A 24 -6.76 -11.12 7.70
C ALA A 24 -6.41 -10.32 8.97
N GLY A 25 -6.82 -9.05 9.07
CA GLY A 25 -6.60 -8.24 10.27
C GLY A 25 -5.32 -7.40 10.24
N ALA A 26 -4.60 -7.29 9.12
CA ALA A 26 -3.37 -6.50 9.08
C ALA A 26 -3.65 -5.00 9.27
N ASP A 27 -3.21 -4.43 10.39
CA ASP A 27 -3.34 -2.99 10.66
C ASP A 27 -2.53 -2.12 9.69
N PHE A 28 -1.48 -2.70 9.10
CA PHE A 28 -0.68 -2.05 8.08
C PHE A 28 -0.31 -2.98 6.94
N ILE A 29 -0.24 -2.42 5.73
CA ILE A 29 0.26 -3.08 4.53
C ILE A 29 1.46 -2.31 3.97
N LYS A 30 2.49 -2.99 3.48
CA LYS A 30 3.73 -2.36 3.00
C LYS A 30 4.06 -2.85 1.60
N THR A 31 4.56 -1.96 0.76
CA THR A 31 4.88 -2.27 -0.65
C THR A 31 6.02 -3.26 -0.79
N SER A 32 7.18 -3.04 -0.16
CA SER A 32 8.39 -3.88 -0.34
C SER A 32 9.24 -4.05 0.91
N THR A 33 10.12 -5.05 0.96
CA THR A 33 11.17 -5.18 1.98
C THR A 33 12.39 -4.30 1.71
N GLY A 34 12.53 -3.73 0.50
CA GLY A 34 13.76 -3.04 0.08
C GLY A 34 14.86 -3.98 -0.41
N LYS A 35 14.52 -5.25 -0.70
CA LYS A 35 15.51 -6.30 -1.06
C LYS A 35 15.41 -6.76 -2.52
N VAL A 36 14.43 -6.24 -3.26
CA VAL A 36 14.16 -6.56 -4.66
C VAL A 36 14.44 -5.35 -5.55
N ALA A 37 14.57 -5.57 -6.86
CA ALA A 37 14.94 -4.53 -7.82
C ALA A 37 13.85 -3.44 -7.95
N VAL A 38 12.58 -3.86 -8.02
CA VAL A 38 11.43 -2.95 -8.09
C VAL A 38 10.81 -2.86 -6.70
N ASN A 39 10.78 -1.66 -6.12
CA ASN A 39 10.27 -1.43 -4.77
C ASN A 39 8.92 -0.69 -4.80
N ALA A 40 8.72 0.25 -3.88
CA ALA A 40 7.55 1.12 -3.87
C ALA A 40 7.47 1.95 -5.15
N THR A 41 6.39 1.80 -5.91
CA THR A 41 6.05 2.68 -7.04
C THR A 41 4.81 3.51 -6.71
N PRO A 42 4.63 4.71 -7.31
CA PRO A 42 3.41 5.50 -7.15
C PRO A 42 2.13 4.74 -7.52
N GLU A 43 2.19 3.88 -8.52
CA GLU A 43 1.08 3.05 -8.99
C GLU A 43 0.68 2.01 -7.95
N SER A 44 1.67 1.27 -7.40
CA SER A 44 1.42 0.30 -6.33
C SER A 44 0.85 0.97 -5.07
N ALA A 45 1.37 2.16 -4.73
CA ALA A 45 0.85 2.98 -3.64
C ALA A 45 -0.61 3.40 -3.89
N ARG A 46 -0.95 3.87 -5.10
CA ARG A 46 -2.31 4.24 -5.49
C ARG A 46 -3.28 3.06 -5.32
N ILE A 47 -2.92 1.89 -5.83
CA ILE A 47 -3.77 0.69 -5.74
C ILE A 47 -4.00 0.31 -4.27
N MET A 48 -2.94 0.26 -3.46
CA MET A 48 -3.06 -0.06 -2.04
C MET A 48 -3.92 0.96 -1.29
N MET A 49 -3.82 2.26 -1.62
CA MET A 49 -4.70 3.30 -1.05
C MET A 49 -6.16 3.12 -1.45
N GLU A 50 -6.42 2.79 -2.71
CA GLU A 50 -7.78 2.49 -3.19
C GLU A 50 -8.38 1.32 -2.43
N VAL A 51 -7.64 0.24 -2.22
CA VAL A 51 -8.14 -0.90 -1.42
C VAL A 51 -8.45 -0.50 0.02
N ILE A 52 -7.57 0.25 0.69
CA ILE A 52 -7.81 0.74 2.05
C ILE A 52 -9.07 1.60 2.10
N ARG A 53 -9.26 2.49 1.12
CA ARG A 53 -10.45 3.34 1.00
C ARG A 53 -11.72 2.51 0.76
N ASP A 54 -11.69 1.62 -0.22
CA ASP A 54 -12.85 0.86 -0.69
C ASP A 54 -13.30 -0.16 0.38
N MET A 55 -12.39 -0.67 1.21
CA MET A 55 -12.71 -1.56 2.32
C MET A 55 -13.27 -0.86 3.56
N GLY A 56 -13.34 0.48 3.57
CA GLY A 56 -13.93 1.24 4.67
C GLY A 56 -13.23 1.03 6.02
N VAL A 57 -11.93 0.68 6.01
CA VAL A 57 -11.21 0.39 7.24
C VAL A 57 -10.91 1.65 8.06
N GLU A 58 -11.05 1.51 9.37
CA GLU A 58 -10.78 2.52 10.41
C GLU A 58 -9.55 3.40 10.15
N LYS A 59 -9.58 4.65 10.64
CA LYS A 59 -8.55 5.69 10.43
C LYS A 59 -7.14 5.28 10.88
N ASN A 60 -7.03 4.16 11.60
CA ASN A 60 -5.80 3.61 12.13
C ASN A 60 -5.08 2.66 11.18
N ARG A 61 -5.66 2.29 10.02
CA ARG A 61 -4.96 1.48 9.02
C ARG A 61 -4.16 2.35 8.07
N TRP A 62 -2.90 1.97 7.84
CA TRP A 62 -1.93 2.75 7.09
C TRP A 62 -1.03 1.89 6.22
N PHE A 63 -0.45 2.48 5.19
CA PHE A 63 0.52 1.81 4.34
C PHE A 63 1.89 2.48 4.36
N GLN A 64 2.93 1.71 4.06
CA GLN A 64 4.32 2.21 4.06
C GLN A 64 4.96 2.11 2.67
N THR A 65 5.58 3.21 2.23
CA THR A 65 6.43 3.29 1.04
C THR A 65 7.79 3.85 1.40
N GLY A 66 8.87 3.10 1.19
CA GLY A 66 10.24 3.61 1.40
C GLY A 66 10.46 4.25 2.78
N GLY A 67 9.89 3.67 3.85
CA GLY A 67 10.00 4.18 5.22
C GLY A 67 8.98 5.25 5.64
N ARG A 68 8.16 5.79 4.72
CA ARG A 68 7.12 6.79 5.03
C ARG A 68 5.76 6.13 5.25
N ARG A 69 5.03 6.57 6.29
CA ARG A 69 3.68 6.09 6.64
C ARG A 69 2.64 6.97 5.96
N ALA A 70 1.58 6.34 5.44
CA ALA A 70 0.49 7.03 4.80
C ALA A 70 -0.86 6.45 5.20
N TYR A 71 -1.81 7.34 5.49
CA TYR A 71 -3.13 7.02 6.01
C TYR A 71 -4.19 7.47 5.01
N CYS A 72 -5.29 6.73 4.90
CA CYS A 72 -6.44 7.11 4.06
C CYS A 72 -7.00 8.51 4.43
N GLY A 73 -6.86 8.94 5.69
CA GLY A 73 -7.26 10.29 6.15
C GLY A 73 -6.22 11.40 5.94
N ARG A 74 -5.00 11.08 5.51
CA ARG A 74 -3.89 12.03 5.25
C ARG A 74 -3.37 11.92 3.81
N CYS A 75 -4.27 11.68 2.85
CA CYS A 75 -3.98 11.68 1.40
C CYS A 75 -3.17 12.90 0.89
N ALA A 76 -3.04 13.98 1.68
CA ALA A 76 -2.33 15.19 1.31
C ALA A 76 -0.78 15.13 1.36
N GLU A 77 -0.15 14.10 1.97
CA GLU A 77 1.33 14.08 2.13
C GLU A 77 2.08 13.30 1.04
N ILE A 78 1.49 12.27 0.42
CA ILE A 78 2.17 11.54 -0.67
C ILE A 78 2.10 12.33 -1.98
N SER A 79 1.00 13.03 -2.24
CA SER A 79 0.80 13.79 -3.49
C SER A 79 1.77 14.97 -3.66
N ARG A 80 2.48 15.40 -2.60
CA ARG A 80 3.45 16.50 -2.67
C ARG A 80 4.88 16.08 -2.98
N HIS A 81 5.17 14.78 -3.10
CA HIS A 81 6.57 14.31 -3.16
C HIS A 81 6.84 13.20 -4.18
N CYS A 82 5.91 12.92 -5.08
CA CYS A 82 6.15 12.20 -6.34
C CYS A 82 6.27 13.18 -7.51
N ARG A 83 7.02 14.27 -7.31
CA ARG A 83 7.52 15.13 -8.37
C ARG A 83 9.04 15.05 -8.38
#